data_AF-A0A6I3F3C2-F1
#
_entry.id   AF-A0A6I3F3C2-F1
#
_cell.length_a   1.000
_cell.length_b   1.000
_cell.length_c   1.000
_cell.angle_alpha   90.00
_cell.angle_beta   90.00
_cell.angle_gamma   90.00
#
_symmetry.space_group_name_H-M   'P 1'
#
loop_
_entity.id
_entity.type
_entity.pdbx_description
1 polymer ?
#
loop_
_entity_poly.entity_id
_entity_poly.type
_entity_poly.pdbx_seq_one_letter_code
_entity_poly.pdbx_strand_id
1 'polypeptide(L)'
;MRARRPVPLTGLIALTGLIAVAAACGSSSTNGSATGDTLAIGELPATVATAVAAGDGSGVTTASLAAGTQAGARVRGNKVILIGDSVMASTATRYGGEMCKALVPLGWQTEVDAETGQFVPWGQDVLDARLSAKWDVAVILLGNNYLGEQSKYRFELERMITRLTPAIVVLLRVTEFTPNRRDVNAVIDEMATAHSNVITVDWAAVTGADSSLTGADRLHLTNKGRARLAAEVAKALGKAPTTSGECLKSKFTDDSRGPVTGTTTTVSAGHTSSSVSDTTAPSSSVATSTTESTTTASSSA
;
A
#
# COMPACT_ATOMS: atom_id res chain seq x y z
N MET A 1 37.58 -32.51 14.90
CA MET A 1 37.35 -33.91 14.49
C MET A 1 36.26 -34.52 15.38
N ARG A 2 35.04 -34.68 14.85
CA ARG A 2 34.02 -35.61 15.34
C ARG A 2 33.24 -36.13 14.13
N ALA A 3 32.92 -37.41 14.18
CA ALA A 3 32.67 -38.29 13.05
C ALA A 3 31.35 -38.05 12.32
N ARG A 4 31.41 -38.20 11.00
CA ARG A 4 30.26 -38.32 10.08
C ARG A 4 29.59 -39.69 10.27
N ARG A 5 28.25 -39.75 10.23
CA ARG A 5 27.47 -40.97 9.99
C ARG A 5 26.72 -40.85 8.65
N PRO A 6 26.67 -41.90 7.80
CA PRO A 6 25.99 -41.86 6.50
C PRO A 6 24.56 -42.48 6.50
N VAL A 7 23.65 -41.84 5.71
CA VAL A 7 22.68 -42.35 4.67
C VAL A 7 21.58 -43.36 5.14
N PRO A 8 20.28 -43.23 4.71
CA PRO A 8 19.81 -43.70 3.40
C PRO A 8 18.94 -42.74 2.56
N LEU A 9 18.99 -43.01 1.26
CA LEU A 9 18.33 -42.43 0.10
C LEU A 9 17.15 -43.35 -0.30
N THR A 10 15.92 -42.83 -0.32
CA THR A 10 14.71 -43.47 -0.89
C THR A 10 13.59 -42.42 -0.90
N GLY A 11 12.73 -42.21 -1.90
CA GLY A 11 12.54 -42.81 -3.21
C GLY A 11 11.61 -41.90 -4.03
N LEU A 12 11.80 -41.94 -5.35
CA LEU A 12 11.07 -41.22 -6.38
C LEU A 12 9.71 -41.91 -6.64
N ILE A 13 8.59 -41.18 -6.64
CA ILE A 13 7.34 -41.64 -7.27
C ILE A 13 6.83 -40.52 -8.18
N ALA A 14 6.98 -40.74 -9.48
CA ALA A 14 6.28 -40.02 -10.54
C ALA A 14 4.93 -40.71 -10.79
N LEU A 15 3.85 -39.93 -10.85
CA LEU A 15 2.56 -40.43 -11.33
C LEU A 15 2.06 -39.51 -12.45
N THR A 16 2.27 -39.97 -13.68
CA THR A 16 1.62 -39.51 -14.90
C THR A 16 0.17 -39.97 -14.93
N GLY A 17 -0.77 -39.04 -15.12
CA GLY A 17 -2.18 -39.31 -15.35
C GLY A 17 -2.69 -38.52 -16.55
N LEU A 18 -2.94 -39.24 -17.65
CA LEU A 18 -3.35 -38.80 -18.98
C LEU A 18 -4.87 -38.99 -19.11
N ILE A 19 -5.67 -37.94 -19.36
CA ILE A 19 -7.09 -38.11 -19.76
C ILE A 19 -7.50 -37.15 -20.91
N ALA A 20 -7.72 -37.82 -22.03
CA ALA A 20 -8.52 -37.59 -23.25
C ALA A 20 -9.18 -36.23 -23.56
N VAL A 21 -8.92 -35.80 -24.80
CA VAL A 21 -9.66 -34.82 -25.61
C VAL A 21 -10.91 -35.49 -26.18
N ALA A 22 -12.09 -34.85 -26.07
CA ALA A 22 -13.26 -35.16 -26.87
C ALA A 22 -13.68 -33.92 -27.66
N ALA A 23 -13.42 -33.96 -28.97
CA ALA A 23 -13.99 -33.05 -29.95
C ALA A 23 -15.36 -33.59 -30.39
N ALA A 24 -16.38 -32.73 -30.42
CA ALA A 24 -17.62 -33.01 -31.12
C ALA A 24 -18.07 -31.73 -31.86
N CYS A 25 -17.91 -31.76 -33.18
CA CYS A 25 -18.61 -30.90 -34.12
C CYS A 25 -19.94 -31.55 -34.51
N GLY A 26 -20.99 -30.75 -34.69
CA GLY A 26 -22.24 -31.19 -35.29
C GLY A 26 -23.18 -30.02 -35.50
N SER A 27 -23.17 -29.48 -36.73
CA SER A 27 -24.03 -28.38 -37.17
C SER A 27 -25.32 -28.89 -37.83
N SER A 28 -26.34 -28.02 -37.79
CA SER A 28 -27.30 -27.71 -38.86
C SER A 28 -28.73 -28.29 -38.85
N SER A 29 -29.66 -27.33 -38.93
CA SER A 29 -30.89 -27.29 -39.75
C SER A 29 -32.13 -28.03 -39.25
N THR A 30 -33.38 -27.59 -39.45
CA THR A 30 -34.12 -26.35 -39.78
C THR A 30 -35.61 -26.74 -39.72
N ASN A 31 -36.51 -25.75 -39.66
CA ASN A 31 -37.97 -25.79 -39.88
C ASN A 31 -38.80 -26.21 -38.65
N GLY A 32 -39.83 -25.49 -38.23
CA GLY A 32 -40.57 -24.36 -38.80
C GLY A 32 -42.02 -24.51 -38.35
N SER A 33 -42.71 -23.43 -38.01
CA SER A 33 -44.11 -23.20 -38.43
C SER A 33 -44.57 -21.81 -37.99
N ALA A 34 -45.33 -21.20 -38.89
CA ALA A 34 -45.75 -19.81 -38.91
C ALA A 34 -47.15 -19.61 -38.33
N THR A 35 -47.39 -18.39 -37.83
CA THR A 35 -48.63 -17.57 -37.91
C THR A 35 -48.18 -16.18 -37.46
N GLY A 36 -48.20 -15.11 -38.25
CA GLY A 36 -49.26 -14.61 -39.12
C GLY A 36 -49.80 -13.32 -38.49
N ASP A 37 -49.34 -12.16 -38.94
CA ASP A 37 -50.23 -11.07 -39.38
C ASP A 37 -49.48 -9.84 -39.93
N THR A 38 -50.24 -9.17 -40.79
CA THR A 38 -49.93 -8.28 -41.91
C THR A 38 -49.60 -6.81 -41.61
N LEU A 39 -48.80 -6.23 -42.53
CA LEU A 39 -48.83 -4.88 -43.12
C LEU A 39 -48.31 -3.65 -42.34
N ALA A 40 -47.22 -3.06 -42.87
CA ALA A 40 -46.97 -1.62 -42.81
C ALA A 40 -46.53 -1.09 -44.19
N ILE A 41 -47.25 -0.07 -44.65
CA ILE A 41 -47.02 0.75 -45.85
C ILE A 41 -46.06 1.90 -45.45
N GLY A 42 -45.16 2.32 -46.35
CA GLY A 42 -43.96 3.10 -46.02
C GLY A 42 -44.11 4.60 -45.75
N GLU A 43 -43.00 5.22 -45.31
CA GLU A 43 -42.71 6.66 -45.38
C GLU A 43 -41.19 6.96 -45.29
N LEU A 44 -40.82 8.13 -45.82
CA LEU A 44 -39.49 8.70 -46.18
C LEU A 44 -38.72 9.32 -44.97
N PRO A 45 -37.49 9.86 -45.11
CA PRO A 45 -36.37 9.72 -44.17
C PRO A 45 -36.43 10.64 -42.93
N ALA A 46 -35.81 10.18 -41.83
CA ALA A 46 -35.65 10.96 -40.62
C ALA A 46 -34.69 12.14 -40.81
N THR A 47 -35.19 13.33 -40.51
CA THR A 47 -34.47 14.59 -40.32
C THR A 47 -33.43 14.47 -39.20
N VAL A 48 -32.23 15.00 -39.42
CA VAL A 48 -31.16 15.06 -38.42
C VAL A 48 -31.48 16.19 -37.45
N ALA A 49 -31.99 15.87 -36.26
CA ALA A 49 -32.10 16.83 -35.17
C ALA A 49 -30.75 16.93 -34.45
N THR A 50 -30.08 18.07 -34.62
CA THR A 50 -28.92 18.46 -33.80
C THR A 50 -29.38 18.72 -32.37
N ALA A 51 -29.21 17.75 -31.48
CA ALA A 51 -29.42 17.95 -30.05
C ALA A 51 -28.13 18.49 -29.41
N VAL A 52 -28.16 19.77 -29.05
CA VAL A 52 -27.21 20.40 -28.13
C VAL A 52 -27.54 19.86 -26.73
N ALA A 53 -26.72 18.95 -26.21
CA ALA A 53 -26.81 18.54 -24.81
C ALA A 53 -25.88 19.43 -23.98
N ALA A 54 -26.49 20.38 -23.28
CA ALA A 54 -25.89 21.10 -22.17
C ALA A 54 -25.47 20.12 -21.07
N GLY A 55 -24.30 20.35 -20.50
CA GLY A 55 -23.80 19.60 -19.36
C GLY A 55 -24.65 19.81 -18.12
N ASP A 56 -24.86 18.74 -17.35
CA ASP A 56 -24.20 18.65 -16.06
C ASP A 56 -24.27 17.21 -15.57
N GLY A 57 -23.08 16.65 -15.37
CA GLY A 57 -22.89 15.29 -14.95
C GLY A 57 -21.43 15.15 -14.58
N SER A 58 -21.09 15.57 -13.36
CA SER A 58 -19.83 15.19 -12.70
C SER A 58 -19.80 13.67 -12.52
N GLY A 59 -19.57 12.96 -13.61
CA GLY A 59 -19.00 11.63 -13.57
C GLY A 59 -17.55 11.83 -13.18
N VAL A 60 -17.16 11.31 -12.01
CA VAL A 60 -15.76 11.09 -11.68
C VAL A 60 -15.23 10.13 -12.73
N THR A 61 -14.63 10.68 -13.78
CA THR A 61 -13.83 9.91 -14.71
C THR A 61 -12.65 9.40 -13.90
N THR A 62 -12.69 8.14 -13.51
CA THR A 62 -11.49 7.43 -13.09
C THR A 62 -10.61 7.38 -14.33
N ALA A 63 -9.78 8.41 -14.51
CA ALA A 63 -8.81 8.45 -15.57
C ALA A 63 -7.97 7.17 -15.46
N SER A 64 -8.20 6.26 -16.41
CA SER A 64 -7.31 5.15 -16.64
C SER A 64 -5.98 5.77 -17.01
N LEU A 65 -4.92 5.45 -16.26
CA LEU A 65 -3.58 5.91 -16.61
C LEU A 65 -3.30 5.45 -18.04
N ALA A 66 -2.90 6.36 -18.92
CA ALA A 66 -2.65 6.03 -20.32
C ALA A 66 -1.61 4.89 -20.40
N ALA A 67 -1.87 3.88 -21.25
CA ALA A 67 -0.93 2.79 -21.48
C ALA A 67 0.45 3.37 -21.89
N GLY A 68 1.53 2.97 -21.20
CA GLY A 68 2.88 3.53 -21.35
C GLY A 68 3.32 4.49 -20.23
N THR A 69 2.40 4.92 -19.37
CA THR A 69 2.72 5.69 -18.15
C THR A 69 3.06 4.82 -16.95
N GLN A 70 2.59 3.58 -16.93
CA GLN A 70 2.81 2.63 -15.83
C GLN A 70 4.27 2.17 -15.74
N ALA A 71 4.75 1.91 -14.52
CA ALA A 71 6.15 1.53 -14.29
C ALA A 71 6.55 0.25 -15.05
N GLY A 72 5.67 -0.76 -15.10
CA GLY A 72 5.91 -2.04 -15.77
C GLY A 72 6.15 -1.93 -17.27
N ALA A 73 5.60 -0.90 -17.92
CA ALA A 73 5.86 -0.62 -19.33
C ALA A 73 7.22 0.05 -19.59
N ARG A 74 7.93 0.47 -18.54
CA ARG A 74 9.17 1.26 -18.58
C ARG A 74 10.40 0.50 -18.09
N VAL A 75 10.22 -0.70 -17.53
CA VAL A 75 11.30 -1.51 -16.95
C VAL A 75 11.46 -2.84 -17.68
N ARG A 76 12.56 -3.55 -17.42
CA ARG A 76 12.87 -4.86 -18.04
C ARG A 76 12.72 -6.02 -17.09
N GLY A 77 12.93 -5.83 -15.79
CA GLY A 77 12.69 -6.83 -14.76
C GLY A 77 11.39 -6.56 -13.99
N ASN A 78 11.13 -7.42 -13.00
CA ASN A 78 9.90 -7.42 -12.21
C ASN A 78 10.16 -7.27 -10.70
N LYS A 79 11.32 -6.75 -10.27
CA LYS A 79 11.61 -6.55 -8.85
C LYS A 79 11.15 -5.18 -8.38
N VAL A 80 10.23 -5.16 -7.42
CA VAL A 80 9.78 -3.95 -6.74
C VAL A 80 10.09 -3.98 -5.25
N ILE A 81 10.71 -2.91 -4.76
CA ILE A 81 10.83 -2.61 -3.34
C ILE A 81 9.84 -1.52 -2.96
N LEU A 82 9.13 -1.70 -1.85
CA LEU A 82 8.28 -0.67 -1.26
C LEU A 82 8.93 -0.20 0.03
N ILE A 83 9.27 1.09 0.07
CA ILE A 83 9.92 1.75 1.20
C ILE A 83 8.87 2.65 1.86
N GLY A 84 8.63 2.49 3.16
CA GLY A 84 7.66 3.36 3.80
C GLY A 84 7.62 3.35 5.31
N ASP A 85 6.69 4.15 5.84
CA ASP A 85 6.39 4.24 7.25
C ASP A 85 5.19 3.36 7.65
N SER A 86 4.54 3.65 8.78
CA SER A 86 3.44 2.83 9.33
C SER A 86 2.29 2.61 8.34
N VAL A 87 2.03 3.58 7.46
CA VAL A 87 0.94 3.48 6.48
C VAL A 87 1.24 2.39 5.46
N MET A 88 2.47 2.35 4.93
CA MET A 88 2.92 1.29 4.00
C MET A 88 3.08 -0.04 4.73
N ALA A 89 3.67 -0.02 5.93
CA ALA A 89 3.88 -1.19 6.79
C ALA A 89 2.59 -1.97 7.02
N SER A 90 1.47 -1.26 7.21
CA SER A 90 0.16 -1.86 7.43
C SER A 90 -0.26 -2.83 6.32
N THR A 91 0.23 -2.67 5.08
CA THR A 91 -0.09 -3.52 3.91
C THR A 91 0.81 -4.76 3.78
N ALA A 92 1.82 -4.90 4.63
CA ALA A 92 2.77 -6.00 4.61
C ALA A 92 2.12 -7.33 5.03
N THR A 93 2.75 -8.45 4.68
CA THR A 93 2.26 -9.82 4.97
C THR A 93 2.05 -10.12 6.44
N ARG A 94 2.80 -9.45 7.32
CA ARG A 94 2.66 -9.57 8.78
C ARG A 94 1.36 -8.99 9.34
N TYR A 95 0.58 -8.27 8.52
CA TYR A 95 -0.74 -7.75 8.87
C TYR A 95 -1.82 -8.40 8.00
N GLY A 96 -1.96 -7.94 6.76
CA GLY A 96 -2.96 -8.45 5.81
C GLY A 96 -2.39 -8.86 4.45
N GLY A 97 -1.16 -8.44 4.13
CA GLY A 97 -0.48 -8.75 2.86
C GLY A 97 -1.17 -8.17 1.63
N GLU A 98 -1.95 -7.09 1.79
CA GLU A 98 -2.71 -6.46 0.70
C GLU A 98 -1.80 -6.07 -0.46
N MET A 99 -0.58 -5.60 -0.19
CA MET A 99 0.36 -5.22 -1.24
C MET A 99 0.81 -6.41 -2.07
N CYS A 100 1.24 -7.51 -1.43
CA CYS A 100 1.60 -8.72 -2.16
C CYS A 100 0.40 -9.33 -2.90
N LYS A 101 -0.78 -9.33 -2.29
CA LYS A 101 -2.01 -9.82 -2.95
C LYS A 101 -2.35 -9.03 -4.22
N ALA A 102 -2.05 -7.73 -4.25
CA ALA A 102 -2.28 -6.90 -5.42
C ALA A 102 -1.19 -7.05 -6.49
N LEU A 103 0.09 -7.15 -6.09
CA LEU A 103 1.22 -7.05 -7.01
C LEU A 103 1.73 -8.40 -7.54
N VAL A 104 1.67 -9.48 -6.76
CA VAL A 104 2.13 -10.80 -7.20
C VAL A 104 1.35 -11.32 -8.41
N PRO A 105 0.00 -11.20 -8.48
CA PRO A 105 -0.76 -11.61 -9.67
C PRO A 105 -0.43 -10.78 -10.93
N LEU A 106 0.14 -9.59 -10.76
CA LEU A 106 0.61 -8.75 -11.86
C LEU A 106 2.03 -9.11 -12.32
N GLY A 107 2.66 -10.10 -11.69
CA GLY A 107 3.99 -10.59 -12.05
C GLY A 107 5.14 -9.96 -11.25
N TRP A 108 4.88 -9.12 -10.26
CA TRP A 108 5.93 -8.44 -9.50
C TRP A 108 6.51 -9.31 -8.37
N GLN A 109 7.84 -9.33 -8.28
CA GLN A 109 8.59 -9.77 -7.11
C GLN A 109 8.65 -8.62 -6.10
N THR A 110 7.84 -8.71 -5.05
CA THR A 110 7.46 -7.60 -4.18
C THR A 110 8.09 -7.76 -2.80
N GLU A 111 8.89 -6.79 -2.37
CA GLU A 111 9.38 -6.68 -0.98
C GLU A 111 8.83 -5.41 -0.33
N VAL A 112 8.18 -5.53 0.83
CA VAL A 112 7.63 -4.40 1.58
C VAL A 112 8.53 -4.10 2.77
N ASP A 113 9.48 -3.19 2.58
CA ASP A 113 10.40 -2.69 3.61
C ASP A 113 9.84 -1.40 4.22
N ALA A 114 8.92 -1.58 5.15
CA ALA A 114 8.26 -0.48 5.82
C ALA A 114 8.05 -0.80 7.30
N GLU A 115 8.27 0.19 8.15
CA GLU A 115 8.25 0.07 9.61
C GLU A 115 7.52 1.24 10.26
N THR A 116 7.00 1.00 11.45
CA THR A 116 6.26 2.01 12.20
C THR A 116 7.15 3.17 12.64
N GLY A 117 6.62 4.40 12.60
CA GLY A 117 7.28 5.59 13.12
C GLY A 117 8.53 6.02 12.34
N GLN A 118 8.75 5.48 11.14
CA GLN A 118 9.90 5.86 10.32
C GLN A 118 9.71 7.21 9.64
N PHE A 119 10.81 7.96 9.59
CA PHE A 119 10.90 9.26 8.94
C PHE A 119 11.63 9.12 7.61
N VAL A 120 11.60 10.16 6.77
CA VAL A 120 12.27 10.14 5.45
C VAL A 120 13.75 9.71 5.46
N PRO A 121 14.61 10.07 6.44
CA PRO A 121 16.01 9.66 6.41
C PRO A 121 16.19 8.14 6.55
N TRP A 122 15.25 7.44 7.21
CA TRP A 122 15.30 5.99 7.38
C TRP A 122 15.24 5.23 6.05
N GLY A 123 14.66 5.83 5.01
CA GLY A 123 14.72 5.23 3.67
C GLY A 123 16.15 5.04 3.16
N GLN A 124 17.12 5.82 3.65
CA GLN A 124 18.53 5.60 3.35
C GLN A 124 19.06 4.30 3.95
N ASP A 125 18.62 3.92 5.15
CA ASP A 125 19.01 2.67 5.83
C ASP A 125 18.49 1.46 5.04
N VAL A 126 17.26 1.55 4.53
CA VAL A 126 16.70 0.54 3.63
C VAL A 126 17.55 0.41 2.36
N LEU A 127 17.91 1.53 1.72
CA LEU A 127 18.74 1.49 0.54
C LEU A 127 20.16 0.98 0.83
N ASP A 128 20.75 1.28 1.98
CA ASP A 128 22.04 0.73 2.38
C ASP A 128 22.00 -0.80 2.46
N ALA A 129 20.91 -1.36 3.01
CA ALA A 129 20.75 -2.80 3.15
C ALA A 129 20.30 -3.50 1.86
N ARG A 130 19.55 -2.82 0.98
CA ARG A 130 18.78 -3.47 -0.10
C ARG A 130 19.12 -3.03 -1.52
N LEU A 131 19.82 -1.92 -1.73
CA LEU A 131 20.07 -1.40 -3.08
C LEU A 131 20.92 -2.36 -3.94
N SER A 132 21.78 -3.14 -3.30
CA SER A 132 22.60 -4.18 -3.97
C SER A 132 21.76 -5.28 -4.63
N ALA A 133 20.49 -5.45 -4.22
CA ALA A 133 19.58 -6.44 -4.79
C ALA A 133 19.02 -6.04 -6.18
N LYS A 134 19.40 -4.89 -6.74
CA LYS A 134 19.03 -4.42 -8.09
C LYS A 134 17.52 -4.42 -8.33
N TRP A 135 16.85 -3.38 -7.84
CA TRP A 135 15.41 -3.18 -8.01
C TRP A 135 15.12 -2.50 -9.35
N ASP A 136 14.03 -2.90 -10.01
CA ASP A 136 13.55 -2.28 -11.24
C ASP A 136 12.65 -1.08 -10.94
N VAL A 137 11.85 -1.21 -9.88
CA VAL A 137 10.93 -0.18 -9.38
C VAL A 137 11.12 -0.02 -7.87
N ALA A 138 11.09 1.22 -7.40
CA ALA A 138 10.94 1.53 -5.98
C ALA A 138 9.66 2.32 -5.76
N VAL A 139 8.85 1.92 -4.79
CA VAL A 139 7.66 2.66 -4.36
C VAL A 139 7.96 3.28 -3.01
N ILE A 140 7.75 4.60 -2.87
CA ILE A 140 8.09 5.32 -1.63
C ILE A 140 6.83 5.97 -1.07
N LEU A 141 6.50 5.62 0.16
CA LEU A 141 5.52 6.30 1.00
C LEU A 141 6.16 6.63 2.35
N LEU A 142 6.92 7.72 2.35
CA LEU A 142 7.56 8.29 3.53
C LEU A 142 7.12 9.75 3.66
N GLY A 143 7.02 10.21 4.89
CA GLY A 143 6.60 11.58 5.18
C GLY A 143 5.22 11.68 5.82
N ASN A 144 4.61 10.57 6.27
CA ASN A 144 3.52 10.63 7.26
C ASN A 144 4.05 10.97 8.66
N ASN A 145 5.34 10.72 8.90
CA ASN A 145 6.10 11.25 10.04
C ASN A 145 6.99 12.40 9.55
N TYR A 146 6.56 13.64 9.77
CA TYR A 146 7.23 14.85 9.28
C TYR A 146 7.47 15.80 10.43
N LEU A 147 8.69 16.32 10.51
CA LEU A 147 9.15 17.18 11.60
C LEU A 147 8.93 18.68 11.32
N GLY A 148 8.24 19.04 10.24
CA GLY A 148 8.09 20.45 9.83
C GLY A 148 9.33 21.03 9.13
N GLU A 149 10.25 20.18 8.69
CA GLU A 149 11.52 20.59 8.09
C GLU A 149 11.55 20.29 6.58
N GLN A 150 10.93 21.17 5.77
CA GLN A 150 10.71 20.91 4.34
C GLN A 150 12.03 20.70 3.58
N SER A 151 13.05 21.52 3.83
CA SER A 151 14.35 21.40 3.16
C SER A 151 15.06 20.09 3.48
N LYS A 152 14.99 19.61 4.73
CA LYS A 152 15.54 18.29 5.08
C LYS A 152 14.74 17.17 4.42
N TYR A 153 13.42 17.29 4.38
CA TYR A 153 12.58 16.31 3.70
C TYR A 153 12.93 16.19 2.21
N ARG A 154 13.03 17.34 1.53
CA ARG A 154 13.45 17.44 0.13
C ARG A 154 14.82 16.79 -0.10
N PHE A 155 15.81 17.16 0.72
CA PHE A 155 17.17 16.64 0.59
C PHE A 155 17.20 15.10 0.68
N GLU A 156 16.54 14.52 1.68
CA GLU A 156 16.55 13.06 1.85
C GLU A 156 15.78 12.32 0.75
N LEU A 157 14.64 12.88 0.31
CA LEU A 157 13.87 12.30 -0.78
C LEU A 157 14.64 12.32 -2.11
N GLU A 158 15.23 13.45 -2.47
CA GLU A 158 16.07 13.60 -3.67
C GLU A 158 17.28 12.66 -3.63
N ARG A 159 17.90 12.51 -2.46
CA ARG A 159 19.01 11.56 -2.26
C ARG A 159 18.56 10.12 -2.50
N MET A 160 17.38 9.70 -2.02
CA MET A 160 16.85 8.37 -2.33
C MET A 160 16.63 8.17 -3.83
N ILE A 161 15.98 9.12 -4.50
CA ILE A 161 15.73 9.06 -5.96
C ILE A 161 17.04 8.95 -6.74
N THR A 162 18.04 9.75 -6.37
CA THR A 162 19.37 9.73 -6.98
C THR A 162 20.01 8.34 -6.84
N ARG A 163 20.00 7.76 -5.63
CA ARG A 163 20.56 6.43 -5.37
C ARG A 163 19.84 5.30 -6.12
N LEU A 164 18.54 5.46 -6.36
CA LEU A 164 17.71 4.49 -7.07
C LEU A 164 17.90 4.54 -8.59
N THR A 165 18.44 5.63 -9.13
CA THR A 165 18.69 5.78 -10.58
C THR A 165 19.56 4.63 -11.11
N PRO A 166 19.16 3.95 -12.22
CA PRO A 166 18.12 4.31 -13.18
C PRO A 166 16.73 3.68 -12.94
N ALA A 167 16.44 3.10 -11.78
CA ALA A 167 15.15 2.51 -11.48
C ALA A 167 14.00 3.53 -11.58
N ILE A 168 12.80 3.05 -11.92
CA ILE A 168 11.59 3.87 -11.84
C ILE A 168 11.21 4.05 -10.38
N VAL A 169 10.91 5.27 -9.97
CA VAL A 169 10.50 5.60 -8.60
C VAL A 169 9.03 6.03 -8.61
N VAL A 170 8.19 5.33 -7.88
CA VAL A 170 6.79 5.69 -7.66
C VAL A 170 6.68 6.39 -6.32
N LEU A 171 6.42 7.69 -6.32
CA LEU A 171 6.21 8.48 -5.10
C LEU A 171 4.72 8.58 -4.79
N LEU A 172 4.35 8.28 -3.56
CA LEU A 172 2.99 8.49 -3.07
C LEU A 172 2.92 9.81 -2.31
N ARG A 173 1.99 10.69 -2.71
CA ARG A 173 1.58 11.82 -1.85
C ARG A 173 1.03 11.30 -0.54
N VAL A 174 1.26 12.00 0.56
CA VAL A 174 0.77 11.60 1.89
C VAL A 174 -0.61 12.21 2.17
N THR A 175 -1.42 11.52 2.96
CA THR A 175 -2.73 12.03 3.40
C THR A 175 -2.55 13.35 4.16
N GLU A 176 -3.36 14.37 3.83
CA GLU A 176 -3.30 15.68 4.49
C GLU A 176 -4.13 15.72 5.79
N PHE A 177 -3.86 14.80 6.72
CA PHE A 177 -4.54 14.74 8.02
C PHE A 177 -4.19 15.90 8.96
N THR A 178 -3.10 16.62 8.64
CA THR A 178 -2.61 17.84 9.28
C THR A 178 -2.12 18.84 8.21
N PRO A 179 -2.22 20.16 8.42
CA PRO A 179 -1.89 21.15 7.37
C PRO A 179 -0.45 21.07 6.84
N ASN A 180 0.52 20.72 7.68
CA ASN A 180 1.93 20.65 7.31
C ASN A 180 2.27 19.50 6.35
N ARG A 181 1.33 18.60 6.05
CA ARG A 181 1.49 17.57 4.99
C ARG A 181 1.50 18.14 3.59
N ARG A 182 1.00 19.37 3.43
CA ARG A 182 1.11 20.11 2.16
C ARG A 182 2.56 20.34 1.77
N ASP A 183 3.44 20.61 2.73
CA ASP A 183 4.87 20.80 2.47
C ASP A 183 5.52 19.55 1.88
N VAL A 184 5.15 18.38 2.44
CA VAL A 184 5.60 17.06 2.00
C VAL A 184 5.13 16.79 0.57
N ASN A 185 3.84 17.02 0.31
CA ASN A 185 3.24 16.81 -1.01
C ASN A 185 3.81 17.78 -2.06
N ALA A 186 4.07 19.04 -1.71
CA ALA A 186 4.70 20.01 -2.60
C ALA A 186 6.12 19.57 -3.00
N VAL A 187 6.90 19.02 -2.08
CA VAL A 187 8.22 18.45 -2.40
C VAL A 187 8.09 17.23 -3.31
N ILE A 188 7.10 16.35 -3.10
CA ILE A 188 6.86 15.21 -3.98
C ILE A 188 6.54 15.66 -5.41
N ASP A 189 5.71 16.70 -5.57
CA ASP A 189 5.39 17.27 -6.87
C ASP A 189 6.65 17.88 -7.55
N GLU A 190 7.51 18.54 -6.77
CA GLU A 190 8.78 19.07 -7.25
C GLU A 190 9.67 17.92 -7.78
N MET A 191 9.83 16.84 -7.02
CA MET A 191 10.64 15.68 -7.43
C MET A 191 10.10 15.03 -8.71
N ALA A 192 8.78 14.89 -8.84
CA ALA A 192 8.17 14.34 -10.04
C ALA A 192 8.39 15.21 -11.28
N THR A 193 8.45 16.53 -11.10
CA THR A 193 8.76 17.48 -12.18
C THR A 193 10.24 17.45 -12.55
N ALA A 194 11.13 17.31 -11.55
CA ALA A 194 12.57 17.34 -11.75
C ALA A 194 13.17 16.03 -12.30
N HIS A 195 12.52 14.89 -12.05
CA HIS A 195 13.07 13.57 -12.37
C HIS A 195 12.15 12.76 -13.30
N SER A 196 12.60 12.50 -14.53
CA SER A 196 11.82 11.78 -15.54
C SER A 196 11.58 10.29 -15.22
N ASN A 197 12.36 9.72 -14.30
CA ASN A 197 12.16 8.36 -13.77
C ASN A 197 11.15 8.31 -12.60
N VAL A 198 10.56 9.44 -12.21
CA VAL A 198 9.56 9.51 -11.14
C VAL A 198 8.13 9.47 -11.70
N ILE A 199 7.26 8.70 -11.04
CA ILE A 199 5.81 8.64 -11.26
C ILE A 199 5.13 8.96 -9.93
N THR A 200 4.08 9.77 -9.94
CA THR A 200 3.34 10.11 -8.72
C THR A 200 2.02 9.36 -8.63
N VAL A 201 1.69 8.88 -7.43
CA VAL A 201 0.35 8.42 -7.04
C VAL A 201 -0.24 9.41 -6.06
N ASP A 202 -1.36 10.03 -6.40
CA ASP A 202 -2.02 11.02 -5.56
C ASP A 202 -2.91 10.38 -4.49
N TRP A 203 -2.25 9.74 -3.52
CA TRP A 203 -2.93 9.14 -2.37
C TRP A 203 -3.59 10.19 -1.45
N ALA A 204 -3.10 11.43 -1.47
CA ALA A 204 -3.74 12.55 -0.78
C ALA A 204 -5.15 12.82 -1.33
N ALA A 205 -5.30 12.91 -2.66
CA ALA A 205 -6.62 13.07 -3.28
C ALA A 205 -7.53 11.86 -3.02
N VAL A 206 -6.98 10.64 -3.06
CA VAL A 206 -7.76 9.41 -2.79
C VAL A 206 -8.35 9.41 -1.38
N THR A 207 -7.55 9.76 -0.37
CA THR A 207 -8.02 9.83 1.03
C THR A 207 -8.86 11.07 1.33
N GLY A 208 -8.63 12.18 0.61
CA GLY A 208 -9.48 13.36 0.67
C GLY A 208 -10.90 13.11 0.12
N ALA A 209 -11.02 12.23 -0.88
CA ALA A 209 -12.31 11.86 -1.48
C ALA A 209 -13.08 10.79 -0.70
N ASP A 210 -12.41 9.97 0.11
CA ASP A 210 -13.03 8.89 0.87
C ASP A 210 -12.40 8.77 2.27
N SER A 211 -13.04 9.41 3.26
CA SER A 211 -12.59 9.40 4.65
C SER A 211 -12.70 8.03 5.32
N SER A 212 -13.45 7.08 4.76
CA SER A 212 -13.57 5.71 5.32
C SER A 212 -12.31 4.85 5.09
N LEU A 213 -11.35 5.35 4.30
CA LEU A 213 -10.07 4.69 4.08
C LEU A 213 -9.14 4.80 5.29
N THR A 214 -9.34 5.79 6.15
CA THR A 214 -8.53 6.04 7.35
C THR A 214 -9.35 5.88 8.62
N GLY A 215 -8.70 5.56 9.73
CA GLY A 215 -9.30 5.50 11.06
C GLY A 215 -9.60 6.89 11.63
N ALA A 216 -9.93 6.93 12.92
CA ALA A 216 -10.29 8.17 13.61
C ALA A 216 -9.20 9.24 13.60
N ASP A 217 -7.93 8.84 13.56
CA ASP A 217 -6.78 9.76 13.45
C ASP A 217 -6.56 10.33 12.04
N ARG A 218 -7.35 9.87 11.05
CA ARG A 218 -7.28 10.24 9.64
C ARG A 218 -5.93 9.91 8.98
N LEU A 219 -5.12 9.07 9.60
CA LEU A 219 -3.79 8.67 9.12
C LEU A 219 -3.73 7.15 8.90
N HIS A 220 -3.98 6.38 9.96
CA HIS A 220 -3.79 4.94 9.88
C HIS A 220 -4.94 4.29 9.12
N LEU A 221 -4.61 3.32 8.27
CA LEU A 221 -5.57 2.77 7.32
C LEU A 221 -6.56 1.82 7.98
N THR A 222 -7.81 1.87 7.53
CA THR A 222 -8.76 0.78 7.72
C THR A 222 -8.40 -0.40 6.81
N ASN A 223 -9.05 -1.56 6.99
CA ASN A 223 -8.89 -2.68 6.05
C ASN A 223 -9.22 -2.26 4.60
N LYS A 224 -10.25 -1.43 4.42
CA LYS A 224 -10.63 -0.84 3.13
C LYS A 224 -9.51 0.08 2.60
N GLY A 225 -8.94 0.92 3.48
CA GLY A 225 -7.79 1.77 3.16
C GLY A 225 -6.59 1.01 2.66
N ARG A 226 -6.19 -0.08 3.33
CA ARG A 226 -5.05 -0.91 2.94
C ARG A 226 -5.25 -1.56 1.57
N ALA A 227 -6.43 -2.12 1.33
CA ALA A 227 -6.78 -2.67 0.03
C ALA A 227 -6.78 -1.60 -1.07
N ARG A 228 -7.29 -0.40 -0.78
CA ARG A 228 -7.30 0.72 -1.71
C ARG A 228 -5.89 1.24 -2.03
N LEU A 229 -5.03 1.39 -1.02
CA LEU A 229 -3.64 1.78 -1.21
C LEU A 229 -2.91 0.80 -2.13
N ALA A 230 -3.04 -0.51 -1.85
CA ALA A 230 -2.45 -1.55 -2.70
C ALA A 230 -2.98 -1.50 -4.13
N ALA A 231 -4.28 -1.20 -4.34
CA ALA A 231 -4.87 -1.06 -5.66
C ALA A 231 -4.34 0.16 -6.43
N GLU A 232 -4.14 1.30 -5.78
CA GLU A 232 -3.54 2.50 -6.42
C GLU A 232 -2.07 2.26 -6.81
N VAL A 233 -1.30 1.59 -5.94
CA VAL A 233 0.07 1.16 -6.27
C VAL A 233 0.05 0.18 -7.45
N ALA A 234 -0.82 -0.84 -7.42
CA ALA A 234 -0.96 -1.78 -8.53
C ALA A 234 -1.35 -1.10 -9.85
N LYS A 235 -2.20 -0.07 -9.80
CA LYS A 235 -2.58 0.73 -10.98
C LYS A 235 -1.38 1.49 -11.54
N ALA A 236 -0.53 2.09 -10.69
CA ALA A 236 0.68 2.79 -11.10
C ALA A 236 1.76 1.86 -11.67
N LEU A 237 1.87 0.65 -11.11
CA LEU A 237 2.83 -0.35 -11.57
C LEU A 237 2.41 -1.02 -12.86
N GLY A 238 1.13 -1.37 -13.00
CA GLY A 238 0.65 -2.20 -14.10
C GLY A 238 1.20 -3.63 -14.07
N LYS A 239 1.09 -4.35 -15.19
CA LYS A 239 1.70 -5.68 -15.33
C LYS A 239 3.22 -5.56 -15.40
N ALA A 240 3.93 -6.45 -14.71
CA ALA A 240 5.37 -6.58 -14.83
C ALA A 240 5.74 -7.10 -16.24
N PRO A 241 6.93 -6.73 -16.77
CA PRO A 241 7.38 -7.21 -18.08
C PRO A 241 7.74 -8.69 -18.08
N THR A 242 8.00 -9.27 -16.91
CA THR A 242 8.36 -10.67 -16.74
C THR A 242 7.47 -11.35 -15.69
N THR A 243 7.32 -12.66 -15.82
CA THR A 243 6.70 -13.55 -14.83
C THR A 243 7.79 -14.39 -14.16
N SER A 244 7.57 -15.06 -13.03
CA SER A 244 6.42 -15.04 -12.11
C SER A 244 6.57 -13.92 -11.07
N GLY A 245 5.44 -13.47 -10.51
CA GLY A 245 5.47 -12.66 -9.30
C GLY A 245 5.78 -13.50 -8.07
N GLU A 246 6.29 -12.85 -7.02
CA GLU A 246 6.61 -13.48 -5.73
C GLU A 246 6.49 -12.45 -4.61
N CYS A 247 6.01 -12.86 -3.43
CA CYS A 247 6.08 -12.02 -2.24
C CYS A 247 7.40 -12.31 -1.51
N LEU A 248 8.36 -11.41 -1.65
CA LEU A 248 9.68 -11.52 -1.05
C LEU A 248 9.62 -11.21 0.45
N LYS A 249 10.51 -11.83 1.22
CA LYS A 249 10.63 -11.55 2.66
C LYS A 249 11.33 -10.20 2.89
N SER A 250 10.68 -9.34 3.65
CA SER A 250 11.27 -8.09 4.14
C SER A 250 12.36 -8.34 5.17
N LYS A 251 13.36 -7.44 5.20
CA LYS A 251 14.35 -7.36 6.30
C LYS A 251 13.95 -6.34 7.38
N PHE A 252 12.91 -5.56 7.14
CA PHE A 252 12.47 -4.43 7.96
C PHE A 252 11.07 -4.71 8.50
N THR A 253 11.02 -5.18 9.74
CA THR A 253 9.80 -5.65 10.41
C THR A 253 9.69 -5.15 11.85
N ASP A 254 10.57 -4.24 12.27
CA ASP A 254 10.50 -3.65 13.60
C ASP A 254 9.40 -2.59 13.68
N ASP A 255 8.26 -2.98 14.26
CA ASP A 255 7.13 -2.10 14.52
C ASP A 255 7.05 -1.65 15.99
N SER A 256 8.13 -1.75 16.75
CA SER A 256 8.15 -1.38 18.19
C SER A 256 7.85 0.10 18.46
N ARG A 257 7.87 0.95 17.43
CA ARG A 257 7.68 2.41 17.52
C ARG A 257 6.22 2.87 17.52
N GLY A 258 5.23 1.98 17.40
CA GLY A 258 3.82 2.36 17.52
C GLY A 258 2.83 1.42 16.83
N PRO A 259 1.54 1.77 16.77
CA PRO A 259 0.55 1.02 16.03
C PRO A 259 0.66 1.24 14.51
N VAL A 260 0.33 0.21 13.72
CA VAL A 260 0.23 0.28 12.25
C VAL A 260 -1.21 0.40 11.72
N THR A 261 -2.20 0.08 12.56
CA THR A 261 -3.62 0.05 12.17
C THR A 261 -4.39 1.11 12.92
N GLY A 262 -5.27 1.80 12.21
CA GLY A 262 -6.24 2.69 12.84
C GLY A 262 -7.15 1.81 13.69
N THR A 263 -7.24 2.11 14.98
CA THR A 263 -8.02 1.33 15.95
C THR A 263 -9.41 1.11 15.40
N THR A 264 -9.68 -0.09 14.90
CA THR A 264 -11.06 -0.58 14.80
C THR A 264 -11.31 -1.17 16.17
N THR A 265 -12.24 -0.60 16.92
CA THR A 265 -12.69 -1.11 18.22
C THR A 265 -12.93 -2.62 18.09
N THR A 266 -11.94 -3.41 18.48
CA THR A 266 -12.10 -4.84 18.59
C THR A 266 -12.79 -4.99 19.93
N VAL A 267 -14.11 -5.15 19.91
CA VAL A 267 -14.81 -5.72 21.06
C VAL A 267 -14.13 -7.06 21.28
N SER A 268 -13.26 -7.11 22.30
CA SER A 268 -12.58 -8.32 22.70
C SER A 268 -13.67 -9.30 23.12
N ALA A 269 -13.94 -10.28 22.26
CA ALA A 269 -14.75 -11.42 22.63
C ALA A 269 -13.98 -12.20 23.69
N GLY A 270 -14.36 -11.98 24.95
CA GLY A 270 -14.27 -12.93 26.05
C GLY A 270 -12.90 -13.52 26.36
N HIS A 271 -12.15 -12.84 27.22
CA HIS A 271 -11.52 -13.56 28.33
C HIS A 271 -11.93 -12.94 29.65
N THR A 272 -12.97 -13.54 30.24
CA THR A 272 -13.33 -13.38 31.64
C THR A 272 -12.15 -13.85 32.49
N SER A 273 -11.28 -12.93 32.91
CA SER A 273 -10.45 -13.16 34.10
C SER A 273 -11.23 -12.63 35.29
N SER A 274 -11.91 -13.54 35.96
CA SER A 274 -12.46 -13.31 37.30
C SER A 274 -11.28 -13.07 38.26
N SER A 275 -10.94 -11.80 38.50
CA SER A 275 -10.11 -11.44 39.66
C SER A 275 -11.01 -11.46 40.89
N VAL A 276 -10.92 -12.57 41.62
CA VAL A 276 -11.50 -12.73 42.96
C VAL A 276 -10.74 -11.79 43.89
N SER A 277 -11.45 -10.83 44.48
CA SER A 277 -10.94 -9.92 45.49
C SER A 277 -10.76 -10.69 46.81
N ASP A 278 -9.53 -11.03 47.16
CA ASP A 278 -9.16 -11.35 48.55
C ASP A 278 -8.45 -10.12 49.15
N THR A 279 -9.24 -9.28 49.80
CA THR A 279 -8.76 -8.17 50.63
C THR A 279 -8.53 -8.69 52.04
N THR A 280 -7.27 -8.94 52.41
CA THR A 280 -6.87 -9.04 53.83
C THR A 280 -6.04 -7.80 54.18
N ALA A 281 -6.64 -6.91 54.98
CA ALA A 281 -5.91 -5.85 55.68
C ALA A 281 -4.96 -6.47 56.72
N PRO A 282 -3.88 -5.76 57.11
CA PRO A 282 -4.02 -5.08 58.38
C PRO A 282 -3.52 -3.63 58.39
N SER A 283 -4.19 -2.89 59.27
CA SER A 283 -3.92 -1.57 59.79
C SER A 283 -2.53 -1.44 60.42
N SER A 284 -1.85 -0.32 60.14
CA SER A 284 -1.07 0.40 61.15
C SER A 284 -0.88 1.85 60.73
N SER A 285 -0.88 2.69 61.74
CA SER A 285 -1.39 4.05 61.78
C SER A 285 -0.28 5.09 62.03
N VAL A 286 -0.50 6.30 61.49
CA VAL A 286 -0.10 7.62 62.04
C VAL A 286 1.39 8.00 61.95
N ALA A 287 1.69 9.09 61.22
CA ALA A 287 2.05 10.39 61.81
C ALA A 287 2.34 11.46 60.74
N THR A 288 1.63 12.58 60.87
CA THR A 288 1.81 13.86 60.19
C THR A 288 3.12 14.54 60.64
N SER A 289 3.89 15.12 59.72
CA SER A 289 4.62 16.36 60.02
C SER A 289 5.03 17.11 58.74
N THR A 290 4.61 18.37 58.72
CA THR A 290 4.94 19.46 57.80
C THR A 290 6.36 19.95 58.07
N THR A 291 7.18 20.23 57.05
CA THR A 291 8.25 21.22 57.14
C THR A 291 8.61 21.75 55.74
N GLU A 292 8.31 23.03 55.50
CA GLU A 292 8.92 23.85 54.46
C GLU A 292 10.42 24.02 54.72
N SER A 293 11.23 24.05 53.68
CA SER A 293 12.54 24.70 53.74
C SER A 293 12.88 25.38 52.43
N THR A 294 13.06 26.68 52.59
CA THR A 294 13.44 27.74 51.67
C THR A 294 14.83 27.48 51.07
N THR A 295 14.96 27.61 49.75
CA THR A 295 16.26 27.70 49.07
C THR A 295 16.55 29.15 48.71
N THR A 296 17.58 29.70 49.33
CA THR A 296 18.17 31.01 49.07
C THR A 296 18.90 31.00 47.73
N ALA A 297 18.59 31.96 46.85
CA ALA A 297 19.41 32.30 45.69
C ALA A 297 20.26 33.54 46.01
N SER A 298 21.55 33.41 45.76
CA SER A 298 22.57 34.43 45.91
C SER A 298 22.75 35.18 44.60
N SER A 299 22.76 36.52 44.64
CA SER A 299 23.47 37.35 43.66
C SER A 299 23.72 38.74 44.25
N SER A 300 24.97 39.00 44.63
CA SER A 300 25.48 40.35 44.90
C SER A 300 26.05 40.94 43.61
N ALA A 301 25.59 42.15 43.31
CA ALA A 301 26.37 43.22 42.71
C ALA A 301 26.30 44.40 43.71
#